data_AF-A0A8R1X0K9-F1
#
_entry.id   AF-A0A8R1X0K9-F1
#
_cell.length_a   1.000
_cell.length_b   1.000
_cell.length_c   1.000
_cell.angle_alpha   90.00
_cell.angle_beta   90.00
_cell.angle_gamma   90.00
#
_symmetry.space_group_name_H-M   'P 1'
#
loop_
_entity.id
_entity.type
_entity.pdbx_description
1 polymer ?
#
loop_
_entity_poly.entity_id
_entity_poly.type
_entity_poly.pdbx_seq_one_letter_code
_entity_poly.pdbx_strand_id
1 'polypeptide(L)'
;MNYAAVISMSTQTINIFKEMRSDKKFDEMWDKVIEMAIENNIEPAQLPRKKKIPMRFGGGGHQPQKIQIKDYYRINIYFAVLDIIVKEIIDRFQENELEILDGLMNVFTNENPDEKLLDIVCKTYKFDNHELQAELKIFNRMFKSKQINSNNSLFQNKLDYMKQGEIKDGFPLLSEILKLLMTIPTNTASCERSFSCLRRLKTYLRSTMGQERLSDLAILQIERNRVIDSKIVIDEFNAAATVHGRRLSLI
;
A
#
# COMPACT_ATOMS: atom_id res chain seq x y z
N MET A 1 9.50 -7.24 7.29
CA MET A 1 9.01 -6.21 8.21
C MET A 1 7.79 -6.75 8.91
N ASN A 2 7.73 -6.66 10.23
CA ASN A 2 6.53 -7.03 10.98
C ASN A 2 5.47 -5.95 10.76
N TYR A 3 4.23 -6.34 10.49
CA TYR A 3 3.11 -5.42 10.28
C TYR A 3 2.85 -4.52 11.52
N ALA A 4 3.10 -5.04 12.72
CA ALA A 4 3.07 -4.25 13.95
C ALA A 4 4.06 -3.06 13.92
N ALA A 5 5.21 -3.22 13.26
CA ALA A 5 6.16 -2.12 13.07
C ALA A 5 5.67 -1.09 12.04
N VAL A 6 4.88 -1.52 11.05
CA VAL A 6 4.27 -0.60 10.08
C VAL A 6 3.21 0.26 10.76
N ILE A 7 2.39 -0.32 11.65
CA ILE A 7 1.41 0.43 12.44
C ILE A 7 2.13 1.43 13.37
N SER A 8 3.17 1.00 14.08
CA SER A 8 3.91 1.91 14.97
C SER A 8 4.56 3.06 14.19
N MET A 9 5.11 2.79 13.00
CA MET A 9 5.64 3.83 12.12
C MET A 9 4.54 4.77 11.62
N SER A 10 3.37 4.24 11.22
CA SER A 10 2.25 5.05 10.73
C SER A 10 1.72 5.99 11.83
N THR A 11 1.55 5.49 13.05
CA THR A 11 1.08 6.28 14.19
C THR A 11 2.10 7.35 14.60
N GLN A 12 3.39 7.02 14.61
CA GLN A 12 4.47 8.00 14.81
C GLN A 12 4.44 9.10 13.74
N THR A 13 4.25 8.72 12.48
CA THR A 13 4.17 9.65 11.35
C THR A 13 2.96 10.58 11.47
N ILE A 14 1.80 10.05 11.86
CA ILE A 14 0.59 10.85 12.14
C ILE A 14 0.86 11.84 13.28
N ASN A 15 1.53 11.41 14.35
CA ASN A 15 1.86 12.30 15.47
C ASN A 15 2.79 13.44 15.05
N ILE A 16 3.80 13.14 14.23
CA ILE A 16 4.69 14.17 13.66
C ILE A 16 3.88 15.17 12.83
N PHE A 17 2.96 14.72 11.97
CA PHE A 17 2.13 15.64 11.18
C PHE A 17 1.17 16.47 12.04
N LYS A 18 0.66 15.92 13.13
CA LYS A 18 -0.14 16.66 14.12
C LYS A 18 0.69 17.71 14.86
N GLU A 19 1.94 17.41 15.21
CA GLU A 19 2.87 18.39 15.81
C GLU A 19 3.27 19.50 14.82
N MET A 20 3.40 19.15 13.53
CA MET A 20 3.63 20.11 12.45
C MET A 20 2.44 21.06 12.24
N ARG A 21 1.23 20.70 12.69
CA ARG A 21 0.05 21.58 12.72
C ARG A 21 0.14 22.60 13.85
N SER A 22 1.24 23.36 13.91
CA SER A 22 1.46 24.45 14.84
C SER A 22 1.93 25.70 14.10
N ASP A 23 1.57 26.88 14.62
CA ASP A 23 1.95 28.16 14.00
C ASP A 23 3.48 28.32 13.90
N LYS A 24 4.21 27.86 14.92
CA LYS A 24 5.68 27.89 14.93
C LYS A 24 6.30 27.10 13.77
N LYS A 25 5.81 25.89 13.53
CA LYS A 25 6.29 25.03 12.44
C LYS A 25 5.92 25.58 11.07
N PHE A 26 4.76 26.21 10.96
CA PHE A 26 4.38 26.93 9.75
C PHE A 26 5.33 28.10 9.47
N ASP A 27 5.69 28.89 10.49
CA ASP A 27 6.62 30.00 10.34
C ASP A 27 8.01 29.52 9.87
N GLU A 28 8.56 28.47 10.49
CA GLU A 28 9.81 27.83 10.04
C GLU A 28 9.74 27.36 8.58
N MET A 29 8.61 26.79 8.16
CA MET A 29 8.39 26.32 6.79
C MET A 29 8.27 27.50 5.82
N TRP A 30 7.57 28.55 6.22
CA TRP A 30 7.35 29.76 5.43
C TRP A 30 8.67 30.48 5.14
N ASP A 31 9.55 30.59 6.13
CA ASP A 31 10.86 31.21 5.97
C ASP A 31 11.74 30.42 4.98
N LYS A 32 11.76 29.08 5.09
CA LYS A 32 12.45 28.21 4.12
C LYS A 32 11.91 28.33 2.69
N VAL A 33 10.59 28.50 2.55
CA VAL A 33 9.95 28.69 1.24
C VAL A 33 10.36 30.04 0.64
N ILE A 34 10.46 31.09 1.44
CA ILE A 34 10.95 32.39 0.99
C ILE A 34 12.43 32.29 0.57
N GLU A 35 13.28 31.66 1.39
CA GLU A 35 14.70 31.44 1.06
C GLU A 35 14.86 30.69 -0.27
N MET A 36 14.16 29.56 -0.44
CA MET A 36 14.18 28.81 -1.70
C MET A 36 13.65 29.60 -2.90
N ALA A 37 12.64 30.46 -2.71
CA ALA A 37 12.11 31.30 -3.78
C ALA A 37 13.14 32.35 -4.23
N ILE A 38 13.87 32.94 -3.28
CA ILE A 38 14.95 33.89 -3.56
C ILE A 38 16.10 33.18 -4.29
N GLU A 39 16.54 32.02 -3.80
CA GLU A 39 17.62 31.24 -4.43
C GLU A 39 17.32 30.87 -5.89
N ASN A 40 16.05 30.59 -6.20
CA ASN A 40 15.61 30.15 -7.52
C ASN A 40 15.02 31.28 -8.39
N ASN A 41 15.09 32.54 -7.96
CA ASN A 41 14.52 33.70 -8.66
C ASN A 41 13.02 33.54 -9.00
N ILE A 42 12.23 32.95 -8.09
CA ILE A 42 10.79 32.75 -8.24
C ILE A 42 10.04 33.95 -7.64
N GLU A 43 8.97 34.39 -8.30
CA GLU A 43 8.12 35.48 -7.78
C GLU A 43 7.56 35.14 -6.38
N PRO A 44 7.50 36.13 -5.46
CA PRO A 44 7.01 35.92 -4.11
C PRO A 44 5.53 35.50 -4.11
N ALA A 45 5.12 34.77 -3.06
CA ALA A 45 3.76 34.26 -2.94
C ALA A 45 2.71 35.39 -3.06
N GLN A 46 1.79 35.24 -4.00
CA GLN A 46 0.68 36.18 -4.21
C GLN A 46 -0.66 35.56 -3.82
N LEU A 47 -1.63 36.39 -3.47
CA LEU A 47 -3.01 35.92 -3.27
C LEU A 47 -3.62 35.55 -4.64
N PRO A 48 -4.37 34.44 -4.73
CA PRO A 48 -5.04 34.09 -5.97
C PRO A 48 -6.07 35.17 -6.35
N ARG A 49 -6.21 35.39 -7.67
CA ARG A 49 -7.11 36.39 -8.23
C ARG A 49 -8.55 36.08 -7.81
N LYS A 50 -9.15 36.95 -6.99
CA LYS A 50 -10.57 36.84 -6.61
C LYS A 50 -11.46 37.14 -7.82
N LYS A 51 -12.39 36.23 -8.15
CA LYS A 51 -13.46 36.51 -9.13
C LYS A 51 -14.49 37.42 -8.47
N LYS A 52 -14.83 38.54 -9.11
CA LYS A 52 -15.97 39.37 -8.68
C LYS A 52 -17.26 38.64 -9.02
N ILE A 53 -18.09 38.38 -8.01
CA ILE A 53 -19.42 37.81 -8.21
C ILE A 53 -20.28 38.91 -8.82
N PRO A 54 -21.00 38.66 -9.94
CA PRO A 54 -21.88 39.65 -10.53
C PRO A 54 -22.96 40.10 -9.55
N MET A 55 -23.27 41.39 -9.54
CA MET A 55 -24.23 42.01 -8.60
C MET A 55 -25.62 41.36 -8.65
N ARG A 56 -25.99 40.79 -9.81
CA ARG A 56 -27.24 40.04 -10.03
C ARG A 56 -27.39 38.80 -9.13
N PHE A 57 -26.27 38.27 -8.62
CA PHE A 57 -26.23 37.12 -7.71
C PHE A 57 -25.95 37.53 -6.25
N GLY A 58 -26.19 38.80 -5.88
CA GLY A 58 -25.97 39.28 -4.51
C GLY A 58 -24.54 39.72 -4.20
N GLY A 59 -23.67 39.89 -5.20
CA GLY A 59 -22.27 40.30 -5.06
C GLY A 59 -22.06 41.80 -4.76
N GLY A 60 -22.81 42.36 -3.80
CA GLY A 60 -22.82 43.80 -3.48
C GLY A 60 -22.39 44.17 -2.06
N GLY A 61 -22.18 43.20 -1.16
CA GLY A 61 -21.84 43.46 0.23
C GLY A 61 -20.74 42.53 0.74
N HIS A 62 -19.92 43.05 1.64
CA HIS A 62 -18.68 42.52 2.22
C HIS A 62 -17.42 42.95 1.46
N GLN A 63 -16.86 44.09 1.91
CA GLN A 63 -15.42 44.30 1.78
C GLN A 63 -14.72 43.08 2.38
N PRO A 64 -13.86 42.38 1.63
CA PRO A 64 -13.12 41.27 2.21
C PRO A 64 -12.18 41.83 3.28
N GLN A 65 -12.15 41.18 4.44
CA GLN A 65 -11.05 41.36 5.40
C GLN A 65 -9.72 41.29 4.64
N LYS A 66 -8.78 42.19 4.95
CA LYS A 66 -7.40 42.12 4.43
C LYS A 66 -6.77 40.84 4.97
N ILE A 67 -6.96 39.73 4.27
CA ILE A 67 -6.30 38.47 4.59
C ILE A 67 -4.83 38.68 4.25
N GLN A 68 -3.95 38.54 5.23
CA GLN A 68 -2.52 38.57 4.95
C GLN A 68 -2.16 37.37 4.06
N ILE A 69 -1.23 37.56 3.13
CA ILE A 69 -0.76 36.50 2.23
C ILE A 69 -0.39 35.26 3.06
N LYS A 70 0.39 35.47 4.13
CA LYS A 70 0.84 34.43 5.06
C LYS A 70 -0.34 33.63 5.66
N ASP A 71 -1.38 34.31 6.12
CA ASP A 71 -2.57 33.66 6.70
C ASP A 71 -3.36 32.82 5.68
N TYR A 72 -3.45 33.29 4.43
CA TYR A 72 -4.13 32.56 3.37
C TYR A 72 -3.46 31.21 3.09
N TYR A 73 -2.14 31.21 2.93
CA TYR A 73 -1.36 29.98 2.69
C TYR A 73 -1.34 29.07 3.91
N ARG A 74 -1.31 29.63 5.12
CA ARG A 74 -1.41 28.87 6.37
C ARG A 74 -2.68 28.03 6.43
N ILE A 75 -3.83 28.67 6.24
CA ILE A 75 -5.14 28.02 6.45
C ILE A 75 -5.50 27.12 5.27
N ASN A 76 -5.41 27.63 4.04
CA ASN A 76 -6.00 26.95 2.88
C ASN A 76 -5.06 25.96 2.20
N ILE A 77 -3.75 26.04 2.47
CA ILE A 77 -2.75 25.16 1.86
C ILE A 77 -2.06 24.34 2.94
N TYR A 78 -1.35 24.96 3.86
CA TYR A 78 -0.53 24.22 4.82
C TYR A 78 -1.37 23.31 5.74
N PHE A 79 -2.33 23.87 6.47
CA PHE A 79 -3.20 23.06 7.33
C PHE A 79 -4.11 22.13 6.54
N ALA A 80 -4.67 22.60 5.42
CA ALA A 80 -5.51 21.76 4.57
C ALA A 80 -4.76 20.52 4.03
N VAL A 81 -3.52 20.69 3.57
CA VAL A 81 -2.69 19.58 3.08
C VAL A 81 -2.31 18.63 4.22
N LEU A 82 -1.93 19.16 5.39
CA LEU A 82 -1.64 18.32 6.55
C LEU A 82 -2.86 17.51 6.99
N ASP A 83 -4.03 18.13 7.07
CA ASP A 83 -5.27 17.48 7.46
C ASP A 83 -5.67 16.39 6.44
N ILE A 84 -5.49 16.65 5.14
CA ILE A 84 -5.71 15.65 4.07
C ILE A 84 -4.73 14.48 4.23
N ILE A 85 -3.42 14.75 4.38
CA ILE A 85 -2.41 13.69 4.51
C ILE A 85 -2.69 12.83 5.75
N VAL A 86 -3.01 13.46 6.88
CA VAL A 86 -3.36 12.74 8.11
C VAL A 86 -4.59 11.88 7.90
N LYS A 87 -5.64 12.41 7.27
CA LYS A 87 -6.86 11.67 6.99
C LYS A 87 -6.60 10.49 6.05
N GLU A 88 -5.90 10.70 4.94
CA GLU A 88 -5.57 9.63 3.98
C GLU A 88 -4.73 8.53 4.61
N ILE A 89 -3.77 8.86 5.49
CA ILE A 89 -3.00 7.85 6.23
C ILE A 89 -3.93 7.08 7.18
N ILE A 90 -4.80 7.78 7.92
CA ILE A 90 -5.75 7.12 8.82
C ILE A 90 -6.67 6.19 8.04
N ASP A 91 -7.38 6.70 7.02
CA ASP A 91 -8.34 5.93 6.21
C ASP A 91 -7.65 4.69 5.60
N ARG A 92 -6.43 4.87 5.04
CA ARG A 92 -5.65 3.77 4.45
C ARG A 92 -5.28 2.66 5.43
N PHE A 93 -4.94 3.01 6.67
CA PHE A 93 -4.55 2.02 7.69
C PHE A 93 -5.73 1.55 8.55
N GLN A 94 -6.91 2.17 8.40
CA GLN A 94 -8.14 1.82 9.12
C GLN A 94 -8.99 0.80 8.34
N GLU A 95 -8.91 0.78 7.00
CA GLU A 95 -9.70 -0.12 6.15
C GLU A 95 -9.11 -1.52 5.90
N ASN A 96 -7.80 -1.71 6.08
CA ASN A 96 -7.18 -2.98 5.71
C ASN A 96 -7.50 -4.09 6.72
N GLU A 97 -7.48 -5.32 6.24
CA GLU A 97 -7.71 -6.62 6.87
C GLU A 97 -6.76 -6.92 8.07
N LEU A 98 -6.73 -5.98 9.02
CA LEU A 98 -5.89 -5.94 10.21
C LEU A 98 -6.08 -7.19 11.03
N GLU A 99 -7.33 -7.59 11.24
CA GLU A 99 -7.68 -8.76 12.05
C GLU A 99 -7.25 -10.07 11.37
N ILE A 100 -7.30 -10.14 10.04
CA ILE A 100 -6.89 -11.34 9.30
C ILE A 100 -5.37 -11.46 9.33
N LEU A 101 -4.65 -10.37 9.11
CA LEU A 101 -3.18 -10.37 9.09
C LEU A 101 -2.62 -10.57 10.50
N ASP A 102 -3.20 -9.90 11.50
CA ASP A 102 -2.89 -10.13 12.92
C ASP A 102 -3.25 -11.56 13.33
N GLY A 103 -4.38 -12.08 12.86
CA GLY A 103 -4.77 -13.47 13.05
C GLY A 103 -3.79 -14.46 12.44
N LEU A 104 -3.39 -14.27 11.18
CA LEU A 104 -2.37 -15.12 10.53
C LEU A 104 -1.03 -15.10 11.28
N MET A 105 -0.62 -13.91 11.74
CA MET A 105 0.61 -13.77 12.52
C MET A 105 0.48 -14.47 13.89
N ASN A 106 -0.62 -14.23 14.61
CA ASN A 106 -0.91 -14.82 15.92
C ASN A 106 -0.94 -16.35 15.83
N VAL A 107 -1.64 -16.90 14.84
CA VAL A 107 -1.72 -18.34 14.56
C VAL A 107 -0.33 -18.95 14.33
N PHE A 108 0.55 -18.27 13.62
CA PHE A 108 1.90 -18.80 13.36
C PHE A 108 2.86 -18.61 14.54
N THR A 109 2.83 -17.47 15.24
CA THR A 109 3.80 -17.15 16.29
C THR A 109 3.42 -17.71 17.65
N ASN A 110 2.15 -17.63 18.05
CA ASN A 110 1.74 -17.99 19.40
C ASN A 110 1.59 -19.50 19.57
N GLU A 111 1.78 -19.96 20.81
CA GLU A 111 1.61 -21.37 21.15
C GLU A 111 0.14 -21.76 21.24
N ASN A 112 -0.64 -20.85 21.82
CA ASN A 112 -2.09 -20.90 21.92
C ASN A 112 -2.61 -19.62 21.26
N PRO A 113 -2.97 -19.67 19.97
CA PRO A 113 -3.54 -18.50 19.32
C PRO A 113 -4.92 -18.16 19.87
N ASP A 114 -5.31 -16.89 19.78
CA ASP A 114 -6.63 -16.45 20.21
C ASP A 114 -7.72 -17.14 19.39
N GLU A 115 -8.67 -17.79 20.07
CA GLU A 115 -9.71 -18.60 19.44
C GLU A 115 -10.56 -17.79 18.44
N LYS A 116 -10.79 -16.51 18.75
CA LYS A 116 -11.49 -15.57 17.86
C LYS A 116 -10.73 -15.31 16.57
N LEU A 117 -9.43 -15.06 16.66
CA LEU A 117 -8.59 -14.77 15.50
C LEU A 117 -8.39 -16.03 14.65
N LEU A 118 -8.24 -17.18 15.29
CA LEU A 118 -8.13 -18.46 14.61
C LEU A 118 -9.43 -18.78 13.84
N ASP A 119 -10.60 -18.53 14.44
CA ASP A 119 -11.89 -18.71 13.74
C ASP A 119 -12.04 -17.77 12.53
N ILE A 120 -11.57 -16.53 12.63
CA ILE A 120 -11.55 -15.57 11.50
C ILE A 120 -10.65 -16.10 10.37
N VAL A 121 -9.44 -16.56 10.68
CA VAL A 121 -8.51 -17.12 9.67
C VAL A 121 -9.08 -18.39 9.04
N CYS A 122 -9.66 -19.28 9.84
CA CYS A 122 -10.28 -20.51 9.33
C CYS A 122 -11.48 -20.22 8.42
N LYS A 123 -12.34 -19.26 8.76
CA LYS A 123 -13.48 -18.86 7.92
C LYS A 123 -13.07 -18.20 6.62
N THR A 124 -12.05 -17.35 6.66
CA THR A 124 -11.59 -16.56 5.50
C THR A 124 -10.89 -17.44 4.46
N TYR A 125 -9.99 -18.32 4.91
CA TYR A 125 -9.22 -19.20 4.02
C TYR A 125 -9.78 -20.63 3.90
N LYS A 126 -10.91 -20.91 4.58
CA LYS A 126 -11.60 -22.22 4.58
C LYS A 126 -10.75 -23.37 5.11
N PHE A 127 -9.97 -23.11 6.16
CA PHE A 127 -9.22 -24.15 6.88
C PHE A 127 -10.11 -24.85 7.92
N ASP A 128 -9.85 -26.13 8.18
CA ASP A 128 -10.46 -26.82 9.32
C ASP A 128 -9.78 -26.37 10.62
N ASN A 129 -10.59 -25.83 11.52
CA ASN A 129 -10.16 -25.33 12.82
C ASN A 129 -9.54 -26.46 13.67
N HIS A 130 -10.13 -27.66 13.65
CA HIS A 130 -9.65 -28.77 14.47
C HIS A 130 -8.31 -29.33 13.99
N GLU A 131 -8.15 -29.50 12.67
CA GLU A 131 -6.90 -29.96 12.07
C GLU A 131 -5.78 -28.95 12.28
N LEU A 132 -6.05 -27.66 12.06
CA LEU A 132 -5.08 -26.60 12.26
C LEU A 132 -4.61 -26.51 13.72
N GLN A 133 -5.53 -26.59 14.68
CA GLN A 133 -5.18 -26.61 16.10
C GLN A 133 -4.33 -27.82 16.48
N ALA A 134 -4.61 -29.00 15.91
CA ALA A 134 -3.83 -30.21 16.14
C ALA A 134 -2.41 -30.07 15.58
N GLU A 135 -2.27 -29.61 14.34
CA GLU A 135 -0.97 -29.33 13.71
C GLU A 135 -0.15 -28.33 14.52
N LEU A 136 -0.75 -27.21 14.94
CA LEU A 136 -0.08 -26.19 15.74
C LEU A 136 0.44 -26.72 17.07
N LYS A 137 -0.36 -27.52 17.79
CA LYS A 137 0.06 -28.12 19.06
C LYS A 137 1.27 -29.04 18.88
N ILE A 138 1.24 -29.87 17.83
CA ILE A 138 2.33 -30.80 17.52
C ILE A 138 3.59 -30.00 17.11
N PHE A 139 3.45 -29.05 16.20
CA PHE A 139 4.52 -28.19 15.71
C PHE A 139 5.19 -27.42 16.85
N ASN A 140 4.41 -26.75 17.70
CA ASN A 140 4.93 -25.98 18.82
C ASN A 140 5.68 -26.86 19.83
N ARG A 141 5.21 -28.11 20.06
CA ARG A 141 5.92 -29.07 20.90
C ARG A 141 7.25 -29.52 20.27
N MET A 142 7.26 -29.78 18.96
CA MET A 142 8.48 -30.15 18.22
C MET A 142 9.48 -29.01 18.09
N PHE A 143 8.99 -27.76 18.04
CA PHE A 143 9.81 -26.55 18.04
C PHE A 143 10.50 -26.35 19.39
N LYS A 144 9.74 -26.46 20.50
CA LYS A 144 10.27 -26.37 21.88
C LYS A 144 11.38 -27.38 22.15
N SER A 145 11.21 -28.63 21.71
CA SER A 145 12.18 -29.69 21.99
C SER A 145 13.53 -29.47 21.32
N LYS A 146 13.57 -28.71 20.21
CA LYS A 146 14.80 -28.45 19.45
C LYS A 146 15.51 -27.15 19.84
N GLN A 147 14.92 -26.36 20.75
CA GLN A 147 15.49 -25.20 21.42
C GLN A 147 16.36 -24.31 20.52
N ILE A 148 15.78 -23.76 19.46
CA ILE A 148 16.46 -22.79 18.59
C ILE A 148 16.51 -21.44 19.32
N ASN A 149 17.55 -21.27 20.14
CA ASN A 149 17.89 -20.00 20.77
C ASN A 149 18.77 -19.18 19.81
N SER A 150 18.14 -18.50 18.86
CA SER A 150 18.76 -17.42 18.10
C SER A 150 18.25 -16.07 18.59
N ASN A 151 19.10 -15.04 18.55
CA ASN A 151 18.76 -13.63 18.86
C ASN A 151 17.71 -13.00 17.91
N ASN A 152 17.10 -13.82 17.04
CA ASN A 152 16.14 -13.43 16.04
C ASN A 152 14.71 -13.48 16.60
N SER A 153 13.79 -12.83 15.89
CA SER A 153 12.36 -12.85 16.25
C SER A 153 11.79 -14.28 16.28
N LEU A 154 10.79 -14.54 17.13
CA LEU A 154 10.12 -15.86 17.24
C LEU A 154 9.62 -16.37 15.87
N PHE A 155 9.14 -15.44 15.05
CA PHE A 155 8.73 -15.69 13.67
C PHE A 155 9.87 -16.26 12.81
N GLN A 156 11.05 -15.63 12.86
CA GLN A 156 12.24 -16.09 12.13
C GLN A 156 12.73 -17.45 12.64
N ASN A 157 12.70 -17.67 13.95
CA ASN A 157 13.14 -18.95 14.53
C ASN A 157 12.24 -20.11 14.08
N LYS A 158 10.91 -19.91 14.07
CA LYS A 158 9.94 -20.90 13.54
C LYS A 158 10.08 -21.11 12.03
N LEU A 159 10.35 -20.05 11.27
CA LEU A 159 10.64 -20.11 9.84
C LEU A 159 11.89 -20.95 9.54
N ASP A 160 12.97 -20.69 10.27
CA ASP A 160 14.23 -21.41 10.10
C ASP A 160 14.08 -22.88 10.48
N TYR A 161 13.27 -23.18 11.52
CA TYR A 161 12.91 -24.55 11.87
C TYR A 161 12.19 -25.30 10.73
N MET A 162 11.18 -24.66 10.12
CA MET A 162 10.47 -25.25 8.98
C MET A 162 11.39 -25.50 7.78
N LYS A 163 12.37 -24.62 7.55
CA LYS A 163 13.35 -24.79 6.46
C LYS A 163 14.37 -25.88 6.75
N GLN A 164 14.92 -25.92 7.96
CA GLN A 164 16.00 -26.84 8.34
C GLN A 164 15.54 -28.29 8.47
N GLY A 165 14.28 -28.52 8.84
CA GLY A 165 13.79 -29.87 9.06
C GLY A 165 13.09 -30.53 7.88
N GLU A 166 12.95 -29.86 6.73
CA GLU A 166 12.10 -30.30 5.60
C GLU A 166 10.67 -30.72 6.04
N ILE A 167 10.19 -30.19 7.18
CA ILE A 167 8.94 -30.65 7.82
C ILE A 167 7.70 -30.03 7.16
N LYS A 168 7.89 -29.42 5.99
CA LYS A 168 6.81 -28.79 5.22
C LYS A 168 5.72 -29.79 4.85
N ASP A 169 6.11 -31.02 4.52
CA ASP A 169 5.17 -32.06 4.09
C ASP A 169 4.41 -32.68 5.27
N GLY A 170 4.93 -32.55 6.50
CA GLY A 170 4.26 -33.02 7.72
C GLY A 170 3.26 -32.03 8.33
N PHE A 171 3.28 -30.76 7.87
CA PHE A 171 2.41 -29.69 8.35
C PHE A 171 1.83 -28.88 7.18
N PRO A 172 0.97 -29.49 6.34
CA PRO A 172 0.42 -28.86 5.15
C PRO A 172 -0.32 -27.56 5.47
N LEU A 173 -1.19 -27.52 6.49
CA LEU A 173 -1.98 -26.34 6.83
C LEU A 173 -1.09 -25.20 7.33
N LEU A 174 -0.13 -25.51 8.21
CA LEU A 174 0.84 -24.51 8.67
C LEU A 174 1.69 -23.97 7.51
N SER A 175 2.04 -24.82 6.55
CA SER A 175 2.78 -24.42 5.36
C SER A 175 1.99 -23.48 4.46
N GLU A 176 0.67 -23.67 4.36
CA GLU A 176 -0.20 -22.80 3.58
C GLU A 176 -0.39 -21.45 4.27
N ILE A 177 -0.60 -21.43 5.58
CA ILE A 177 -0.65 -20.19 6.38
C ILE A 177 0.65 -19.40 6.21
N LEU A 178 1.80 -20.08 6.23
CA LEU A 178 3.07 -19.41 6.03
C LEU A 178 3.22 -18.85 4.60
N LYS A 179 2.80 -19.58 3.58
CA LYS A 179 2.78 -19.07 2.20
C LYS A 179 1.84 -17.85 2.08
N LEU A 180 0.67 -17.90 2.69
CA LEU A 180 -0.27 -16.78 2.73
C LEU A 180 0.37 -15.55 3.38
N LEU A 181 0.97 -15.70 4.55
CA LEU A 181 1.64 -14.60 5.24
C LEU A 181 2.79 -14.00 4.41
N MET A 182 3.53 -14.81 3.64
CA MET A 182 4.62 -14.36 2.78
C MET A 182 4.15 -13.77 1.45
N THR A 183 2.94 -14.10 0.99
CA THR A 183 2.36 -13.62 -0.28
C THR A 183 1.55 -12.35 -0.10
N ILE A 184 0.95 -12.14 1.07
CA ILE A 184 0.27 -10.88 1.38
C ILE A 184 1.30 -9.75 1.35
N PRO A 185 1.18 -8.79 0.43
CA PRO A 185 2.15 -7.72 0.31
C PRO A 185 2.02 -6.79 1.52
N THR A 186 2.97 -6.86 2.45
CA THR A 186 3.08 -5.92 3.58
C THR A 186 3.52 -4.52 3.15
N ASN A 187 3.96 -4.34 1.90
CA ASN A 187 4.44 -3.08 1.37
C ASN A 187 3.90 -2.78 -0.03
N THR A 188 3.77 -1.49 -0.31
CA THR A 188 3.28 -0.88 -1.55
C THR A 188 4.23 -1.01 -2.75
N ALA A 189 5.35 -1.71 -2.60
CA ALA A 189 6.36 -1.85 -3.65
C ALA A 189 5.80 -2.45 -4.96
N SER A 190 4.81 -3.35 -4.87
CA SER A 190 4.08 -3.85 -6.04
C SER A 190 3.32 -2.73 -6.76
N CYS A 191 2.72 -1.81 -6.00
CA CYS A 191 2.07 -0.62 -6.56
C CYS A 191 3.09 0.33 -7.18
N GLU A 192 4.27 0.53 -6.59
CA GLU A 192 5.31 1.40 -7.15
C GLU A 192 5.79 0.96 -8.52
N ARG A 193 6.00 -0.35 -8.73
CA ARG A 193 6.35 -0.91 -10.06
C ARG A 193 5.25 -0.61 -11.08
N SER A 194 3.99 -0.83 -10.71
CA SER A 194 2.83 -0.55 -11.56
C SER A 194 2.68 0.94 -11.85
N PHE A 195 2.81 1.82 -10.86
CA PHE A 195 2.73 3.28 -11.05
C PHE A 195 3.90 3.82 -11.87
N SER A 196 5.11 3.31 -11.68
CA SER A 196 6.28 3.64 -12.50
C SER A 196 6.07 3.22 -13.96
N CYS A 197 5.49 2.04 -14.17
CA CYS A 197 5.07 1.56 -15.49
C CYS A 197 4.02 2.47 -16.13
N LEU A 198 2.93 2.74 -15.41
CA LEU A 198 1.85 3.61 -15.88
C LEU A 198 2.34 5.02 -16.18
N ARG A 199 3.28 5.58 -15.39
CA ARG A 199 3.89 6.88 -15.66
C ARG A 199 4.65 6.94 -16.98
N ARG A 200 5.25 5.82 -17.43
CA ARG A 200 5.89 5.72 -18.75
C ARG A 200 4.87 5.55 -19.88
N LEU A 201 3.79 4.83 -19.63
CA LEU A 201 2.76 4.54 -20.65
C LEU A 201 1.78 5.71 -20.86
N LYS A 202 1.44 6.42 -19.78
CA LYS A 202 0.49 7.55 -19.77
C LYS A 202 1.26 8.87 -19.88
N THR A 203 1.68 9.19 -21.09
CA THR A 203 2.27 10.49 -21.42
C THR A 203 1.19 11.49 -21.84
N TYR A 204 1.53 12.79 -21.82
CA TYR A 204 0.61 13.86 -22.20
C TYR A 204 -0.04 13.63 -23.58
N LEU A 205 0.76 13.16 -24.56
CA LEU A 205 0.31 12.84 -25.92
C LEU A 205 -0.56 11.58 -26.01
N ARG A 206 -0.62 10.75 -24.96
CA ARG A 206 -1.39 9.49 -24.90
C ARG A 206 -2.54 9.54 -23.90
N SER A 207 -3.03 10.74 -23.60
CA SER A 207 -4.07 10.99 -22.60
C SER A 207 -5.46 10.46 -22.97
N THR A 208 -5.72 10.16 -24.24
CA THR A 208 -7.00 9.65 -24.76
C THR A 208 -7.10 8.12 -24.85
N MET A 209 -6.12 7.39 -24.31
CA MET A 209 -6.10 5.93 -24.40
C MET A 209 -7.17 5.30 -23.48
N GLY A 210 -7.94 4.35 -24.02
CA GLY A 210 -8.93 3.57 -23.27
C GLY A 210 -8.30 2.67 -22.20
N GLN A 211 -9.08 2.32 -21.18
CA GLN A 211 -8.60 1.60 -19.99
C GLN A 211 -8.12 0.17 -20.31
N GLU A 212 -8.82 -0.55 -21.19
CA GLU A 212 -8.42 -1.90 -21.64
C GLU A 212 -7.01 -1.87 -22.24
N ARG A 213 -6.81 -1.03 -23.26
CA ARG A 213 -5.51 -0.86 -23.90
C ARG A 213 -4.40 -0.42 -22.94
N LEU A 214 -4.73 0.38 -21.92
CA LEU A 214 -3.77 0.79 -20.89
C LEU A 214 -3.35 -0.41 -20.04
N SER A 215 -4.31 -1.23 -19.63
CA SER A 215 -4.08 -2.45 -18.85
C SER A 215 -3.18 -3.42 -19.60
N ASP A 216 -3.50 -3.71 -20.86
CA ASP A 216 -2.74 -4.65 -21.69
C ASP A 216 -1.28 -4.20 -21.86
N LEU A 217 -1.08 -2.91 -22.16
CA LEU A 217 0.26 -2.34 -22.30
C LEU A 217 1.03 -2.33 -20.97
N ALA A 218 0.33 -2.12 -19.84
CA ALA A 218 0.95 -2.17 -18.53
C ALA A 218 1.47 -3.57 -18.21
N ILE A 219 0.70 -4.62 -18.51
CA ILE A 219 1.11 -6.01 -18.34
C ILE A 219 2.35 -6.31 -19.18
N LEU A 220 2.32 -5.98 -20.48
CA LEU A 220 3.45 -6.18 -21.39
C LEU A 220 4.73 -5.49 -20.90
N GLN A 221 4.60 -4.28 -20.36
CA GLN A 221 5.74 -3.51 -19.88
C GLN A 221 6.27 -4.02 -18.53
N ILE A 222 5.41 -4.54 -17.65
CA ILE A 222 5.80 -5.16 -16.37
C ILE A 222 6.52 -6.48 -16.63
N GLU A 223 5.95 -7.31 -17.50
CA GLU A 223 6.45 -8.66 -17.84
C GLU A 223 7.47 -8.66 -18.98
N ARG A 224 8.02 -7.51 -19.37
CA ARG A 224 8.92 -7.37 -20.52
C ARG A 224 10.18 -8.26 -20.46
N ASN A 225 10.58 -8.68 -19.27
CA ASN A 225 11.75 -9.52 -19.04
C ASN A 225 11.43 -11.03 -19.12
N ARG A 226 10.16 -11.40 -19.30
CA ARG A 226 9.74 -12.79 -19.43
C ARG A 226 10.14 -13.30 -20.81
N VAL A 227 10.81 -14.46 -20.86
CA VAL A 227 11.17 -15.11 -22.12
C VAL A 227 9.89 -15.66 -22.75
N ILE A 228 9.57 -15.19 -23.95
CA ILE A 228 8.39 -15.63 -24.71
C ILE A 228 8.86 -16.63 -25.75
N ASP A 229 8.34 -17.86 -25.71
CA ASP A 229 8.57 -18.84 -26.77
C ASP A 229 7.75 -18.44 -28.00
N SER A 230 8.46 -18.06 -29.06
CA SER A 230 7.84 -17.62 -30.31
C SER A 230 6.98 -18.70 -30.95
N LYS A 231 7.27 -19.99 -30.70
CA LYS A 231 6.49 -21.10 -31.26
C LYS A 231 5.08 -21.16 -30.66
N ILE A 232 4.99 -21.04 -29.33
CA ILE A 232 3.72 -21.04 -28.62
C ILE A 232 2.83 -19.89 -29.11
N VAL A 233 3.41 -18.70 -29.30
CA VAL A 233 2.67 -17.53 -29.81
C VAL A 233 2.14 -17.75 -31.23
N ILE A 234 2.95 -18.37 -32.09
CA ILE A 234 2.55 -18.69 -33.47
C ILE A 234 1.42 -19.72 -33.49
N ASP A 235 1.53 -20.76 -32.67
CA ASP A 235 0.52 -21.81 -32.59
C ASP A 235 -0.83 -21.28 -32.05
N GLU A 236 -0.79 -20.42 -31.03
CA GLU A 236 -1.97 -19.76 -30.48
C GLU A 236 -2.61 -18.77 -31.48
N PHE A 237 -1.78 -18.01 -32.21
CA PHE A 237 -2.24 -17.13 -33.29
C PHE A 237 -2.93 -17.91 -34.42
N ASN A 238 -2.35 -19.04 -34.82
CA ASN A 238 -2.91 -19.91 -35.85
C ASN A 238 -4.23 -20.56 -35.40
N ALA A 239 -4.33 -20.97 -34.13
CA ALA A 239 -5.55 -21.51 -33.57
C ALA A 239 -6.69 -20.47 -33.56
N ALA A 240 -6.40 -19.24 -33.10
CA ALA A 240 -7.37 -18.14 -33.06
C ALA A 240 -7.83 -17.66 -34.46
N ALA A 241 -6.98 -17.81 -35.48
CA ALA A 241 -7.29 -17.40 -36.85
C ALA A 241 -8.45 -18.17 -37.49
N THR A 242 -8.82 -19.34 -36.96
CA THR A 242 -9.93 -20.17 -37.47
C THR A 242 -11.30 -19.58 -37.14
N VAL A 243 -11.41 -18.78 -36.07
CA VAL A 243 -12.69 -18.31 -35.56
C VAL A 243 -13.02 -16.91 -36.08
N HIS A 244 -12.11 -15.93 -36.02
CA HIS A 244 -12.35 -14.57 -36.55
C HIS A 244 -11.04 -14.02 -37.14
N GLY A 245 -11.05 -13.67 -38.43
CA GLY A 245 -9.88 -13.32 -39.25
C GLY A 245 -8.72 -12.66 -38.49
N ARG A 246 -7.61 -13.41 -38.36
CA ARG A 246 -6.27 -12.95 -37.94
C ARG A 246 -6.26 -11.89 -36.82
N ARG A 247 -7.06 -12.07 -35.77
CA ARG A 247 -6.97 -11.26 -34.54
C ARG A 247 -6.86 -12.18 -33.34
N LEU A 248 -5.77 -12.05 -32.59
CA LEU A 248 -5.65 -12.61 -31.25
C LEU A 248 -6.62 -11.84 -30.34
N SER A 249 -7.61 -12.53 -29.79
CA SER A 249 -8.36 -12.04 -28.63
C SER A 249 -7.53 -12.37 -27.38
N LEU A 250 -6.98 -11.35 -26.72
CA LEU A 250 -6.43 -11.51 -25.39
C LEU A 250 -7.62 -11.60 -24.41
N ILE A 251 -7.77 -12.75 -23.74
CA ILE A 251 -8.72 -12.95 -22.64
C ILE A 251 -8.04 -12.55 -21.34
#